data_AF-A0A164BKI9-F1
#
_entry.id   AF-A0A164BKI9-F1
#
_cell.length_a   1.000
_cell.length_b   1.000
_cell.length_c   1.000
_cell.angle_alpha   90.00
_cell.angle_beta   90.00
_cell.angle_gamma   90.00
#
_symmetry.space_group_name_H-M   'P 1'
#
loop_
_entity.id
_entity.type
_entity.pdbx_description
1 polymer ?
#
loop_
_entity_poly.entity_id
_entity_poly.type
_entity_poly.pdbx_seq_one_letter_code
_entity_poly.pdbx_strand_id
1 'polypeptide(L)'
;MRVQEVLIENNNKRYILMDQEGFPVMPVMKYIKYLDKTGKRPNTQKTYCYSLKHFYTYLEETNKDYKIIRLEDLVDFVGWLKSPYQGSNVTPLQQKGQIVE
;
A
#
# COMPACT_ATOMS: atom_id res chain seq x y z
N MET A 1 -6.94 3.61 -4.10
CA MET A 1 -6.45 4.01 -2.77
C MET A 1 -5.15 4.81 -2.91
N ARG A 2 -4.91 5.78 -2.01
CA ARG A 2 -3.70 6.63 -2.05
C ARG A 2 -3.14 6.88 -0.66
N VAL A 3 -1.82 7.01 -0.54
CA VAL A 3 -1.19 7.46 0.71
C VAL A 3 -1.10 8.98 0.69
N GLN A 4 -1.72 9.64 1.66
CA GLN A 4 -1.61 11.07 1.91
C GLN A 4 -0.53 11.33 2.95
N GLU A 5 0.44 12.18 2.61
CA GLU A 5 1.40 12.72 3.58
C GLU A 5 0.75 13.91 4.30
N VAL A 6 0.88 13.94 5.63
CA VAL A 6 0.35 15.00 6.49
C VAL A 6 1.51 15.56 7.32
N LEU A 7 1.64 16.87 7.31
CA LEU A 7 2.59 17.60 8.15
C LEU A 7 1.99 17.81 9.55
N ILE A 8 2.78 17.51 10.56
CA ILE A 8 2.49 17.75 11.98
C ILE A 8 3.52 18.74 12.51
N GLU A 9 3.26 19.28 13.69
CA GLU A 9 4.18 20.09 14.49
C GLU A 9 5.62 19.56 14.45
N ASN A 10 6.56 20.50 14.51
CA ASN A 10 8.00 20.24 14.43
C ASN A 10 8.46 19.58 13.12
N ASN A 11 7.76 19.88 12.01
CA ASN A 11 8.09 19.37 10.67
C ASN A 11 8.04 17.83 10.57
N ASN A 12 7.28 17.20 11.45
CA ASN A 12 7.09 15.76 11.45
C ASN A 12 6.08 15.34 10.38
N LYS A 13 6.35 14.21 9.72
CA LYS A 13 5.48 13.65 8.68
C LYS A 13 4.69 12.46 9.23
N ARG A 14 3.43 12.35 8.82
CA ARG A 14 2.58 11.17 8.99
C ARG A 14 1.99 10.74 7.67
N TYR A 15 1.56 9.49 7.63
CA TYR A 15 1.05 8.83 6.42
C TYR A 15 -0.33 8.26 6.71
N ILE A 16 -1.33 8.68 5.93
CA ILE A 16 -2.70 8.19 6.03
C ILE A 16 -3.04 7.49 4.72
N LEU A 17 -3.53 6.25 4.81
CA LEU A 17 -4.10 5.56 3.65
C LEU A 17 -5.54 6.02 3.46
N MET A 18 -5.84 6.57 2.29
CA MET A 18 -7.17 6.98 1.87
C MET A 18 -7.73 5.96 0.86
N ASP A 19 -9.00 5.60 1.00
CA ASP A 19 -9.73 4.80 0.01
C ASP A 19 -10.05 5.62 -1.26
N GLN A 20 -10.87 5.06 -2.15
CA GLN A 20 -11.27 5.71 -3.40
C GLN A 20 -12.26 6.85 -3.20
N GLU A 21 -13.07 6.80 -2.15
CA GLU A 21 -14.04 7.84 -1.78
C GLU A 21 -13.38 8.99 -1.01
N GLY A 22 -12.10 8.83 -0.64
CA GLY A 22 -11.34 9.84 0.07
C GLY A 22 -11.53 9.79 1.58
N PHE A 23 -12.00 8.66 2.13
CA PHE A 23 -12.03 8.42 3.57
C PHE A 23 -10.77 7.66 4.03
N PRO A 24 -10.31 7.86 5.28
CA PRO A 24 -9.21 7.08 5.83
C PRO A 24 -9.59 5.60 5.98
N VAL A 25 -8.71 4.70 5.55
CA VAL A 25 -8.81 3.27 5.85
C VAL A 25 -8.51 3.07 7.34
N MET A 26 -9.57 3.06 8.16
CA MET A 26 -9.48 3.14 9.62
C MET A 26 -8.58 2.08 10.28
N PRO A 27 -8.58 0.80 9.86
CA PRO A 27 -7.65 -0.19 10.42
C PRO A 27 -6.18 0.20 10.20
N VAL A 28 -5.84 0.69 9.00
CA VAL A 28 -4.48 1.15 8.67
C VAL A 28 -4.12 2.39 9.48
N MET A 29 -5.03 3.37 9.57
CA MET A 29 -4.81 4.57 10.37
C MET A 29 -4.53 4.25 11.84
N LYS A 30 -5.30 3.33 12.45
CA LYS A 30 -5.07 2.85 13.83
C LYS A 30 -3.70 2.21 13.98
N TYR A 31 -3.30 1.38 13.03
CA TYR A 31 -2.00 0.70 13.07
C TYR A 31 -0.82 1.68 12.91
N ILE A 32 -0.89 2.63 11.97
CA ILE A 32 0.14 3.66 11.81
C ILE A 32 0.25 4.53 13.07
N LYS A 33 -0.89 4.89 13.69
CA LYS A 33 -0.90 5.60 14.99
C LYS A 33 -0.25 4.78 16.12
N TYR A 34 -0.39 3.46 16.09
CA TYR A 34 0.31 2.57 17.02
C TYR A 34 1.83 2.56 16.77
N LEU A 35 2.28 2.46 15.52
CA LEU A 35 3.72 2.55 15.19
C LEU A 35 4.31 3.90 15.64
N ASP A 36 3.53 4.96 15.52
CA ASP A 36 3.93 6.28 16.00
C ASP A 36 4.10 6.34 17.52
N LYS A 37 3.09 5.86 18.26
CA LYS A 37 3.13 5.79 19.72
C LYS A 37 4.26 4.91 20.27
N THR A 38 4.67 3.90 19.51
CA THR A 38 5.77 3.00 19.87
C THR A 38 7.14 3.49 19.40
N GLY A 39 7.23 4.74 18.92
CA GLY A 39 8.48 5.39 18.56
C GLY A 39 9.15 4.84 17.29
N LYS A 40 8.40 4.20 16.40
CA LYS A 40 8.95 3.72 15.12
C LYS A 40 9.31 4.91 14.24
N ARG A 41 10.46 4.81 13.57
CA ARG A 41 10.99 5.87 12.71
C ARG A 41 9.98 6.26 11.61
N PRO A 42 9.92 7.53 11.18
CA PRO A 42 8.98 7.99 10.14
C PRO A 42 9.06 7.18 8.84
N ASN A 43 10.27 6.82 8.39
CA ASN A 43 10.45 5.98 7.20
C ASN A 43 9.82 4.58 7.38
N THR A 44 9.89 4.00 8.58
CA THR A 44 9.23 2.74 8.87
C THR A 44 7.71 2.90 8.76
N GLN A 45 7.15 3.95 9.38
CA GLN A 45 5.71 4.24 9.27
C GLN A 45 5.29 4.42 7.80
N LYS A 46 6.10 5.13 7.01
CA LYS A 46 5.91 5.30 5.56
C LYS A 46 5.85 3.95 4.86
N THR A 47 6.90 3.13 4.98
CA THR A 47 6.98 1.82 4.32
C THR A 47 5.78 0.96 4.66
N TYR A 48 5.41 0.87 5.95
CA TYR A 48 4.24 0.10 6.36
C TYR A 48 2.93 0.63 5.76
N CYS A 49 2.74 1.95 5.69
CA CYS A 49 1.55 2.54 5.08
C CYS A 49 1.46 2.20 3.57
N TYR A 50 2.57 2.24 2.84
CA TYR A 50 2.62 1.84 1.44
C TYR A 50 2.42 0.33 1.23
N SER A 51 3.02 -0.52 2.07
CA SER A 51 2.76 -1.96 2.04
C SER A 51 1.29 -2.29 2.30
N LEU A 52 0.67 -1.61 3.27
CA LEU A 52 -0.75 -1.75 3.57
C LEU A 52 -1.63 -1.21 2.44
N LYS A 53 -1.23 -0.14 1.74
CA LYS A 53 -1.93 0.31 0.53
C LYS A 53 -2.05 -0.85 -0.46
N HIS A 54 -0.95 -1.53 -0.78
CA HIS A 54 -0.96 -2.65 -1.73
C HIS A 54 -1.90 -3.77 -1.27
N PHE A 55 -1.83 -4.13 0.01
CA PHE A 55 -2.70 -5.17 0.56
C PHE A 55 -4.18 -4.80 0.51
N TYR A 56 -4.55 -3.59 0.94
CA TYR A 56 -5.94 -3.14 0.91
C TYR A 56 -6.47 -2.90 -0.51
N THR A 57 -5.61 -2.50 -1.46
CA THR A 57 -5.98 -2.47 -2.89
C THR A 57 -6.27 -3.87 -3.42
N TYR A 58 -5.42 -4.85 -3.11
CA TYR A 58 -5.68 -6.26 -3.47
C TYR A 58 -7.02 -6.77 -2.90
N LEU A 59 -7.30 -6.46 -1.63
CA LEU A 59 -8.55 -6.86 -0.98
C LEU A 59 -9.78 -6.21 -1.65
N GLU A 60 -9.69 -4.94 -2.01
CA GLU A 60 -10.75 -4.20 -2.74
C GLU A 60 -10.99 -4.82 -4.12
N GLU A 61 -9.93 -5.07 -4.90
CA GLU A 61 -10.03 -5.67 -6.25
C GLU A 61 -10.57 -7.11 -6.24
N THR A 62 -10.28 -7.87 -5.18
CA THR A 62 -10.71 -9.26 -5.05
C THR A 62 -11.97 -9.43 -4.19
N ASN A 63 -12.57 -8.32 -3.74
CA ASN A 63 -13.76 -8.30 -2.88
C ASN A 63 -13.63 -9.17 -1.62
N LYS A 64 -12.50 -9.04 -0.90
CA LYS A 64 -12.18 -9.78 0.32
C LYS A 64 -12.17 -8.86 1.54
N ASP A 65 -12.68 -9.35 2.67
CA ASP A 65 -12.56 -8.65 3.97
C ASP A 65 -11.31 -9.14 4.72
N TYR A 66 -10.43 -8.20 5.09
CA TYR A 66 -9.18 -8.46 5.82
C TYR A 66 -9.38 -9.26 7.12
N LYS A 67 -10.58 -9.23 7.71
CA LYS A 67 -10.90 -9.96 8.96
C LYS A 67 -11.09 -11.46 8.78
N ILE A 68 -11.39 -11.92 7.56
CA ILE A 68 -11.76 -13.31 7.26
C ILE A 68 -10.84 -13.94 6.19
N ILE A 69 -9.67 -13.35 5.97
CA ILE A 69 -8.67 -13.88 5.04
C ILE A 69 -8.08 -15.21 5.53
N ARG A 70 -7.77 -16.08 4.58
CA ARG A 70 -7.10 -17.38 4.77
C ARG A 70 -5.68 -17.32 4.19
N LEU A 71 -4.88 -18.34 4.47
CA LEU A 71 -3.51 -18.45 3.93
C LEU A 71 -3.49 -18.39 2.40
N GLU A 72 -4.46 -19.02 1.74
CA GLU A 72 -4.64 -19.00 0.28
C GLU A 72 -4.71 -17.55 -0.25
N ASP A 73 -5.43 -16.67 0.44
CA ASP A 73 -5.56 -15.26 0.04
C ASP A 73 -4.23 -14.50 0.15
N LEU A 74 -3.37 -14.89 1.09
CA LEU A 74 -2.02 -14.31 1.21
C LEU A 74 -1.08 -14.82 0.11
N VAL A 75 -1.21 -16.09 -0.29
CA VAL A 75 -0.46 -16.65 -1.43
C VAL A 75 -0.87 -15.93 -2.72
N ASP A 76 -2.17 -15.74 -2.93
CA ASP A 76 -2.71 -14.97 -4.04
C ASP A 76 -2.23 -13.51 -4.01
N PHE A 77 -2.20 -12.87 -2.84
CA PHE A 77 -1.67 -11.53 -2.67
C PHE A 77 -0.19 -11.43 -3.09
N VAL A 78 0.64 -12.41 -2.72
CA VAL A 78 2.05 -12.46 -3.17
C VAL A 78 2.12 -12.62 -4.69
N GLY A 79 1.23 -13.41 -5.29
CA GLY A 79 1.07 -13.49 -6.75
C GLY A 79 0.70 -12.15 -7.36
N TRP A 80 -0.29 -11.47 -6.80
CA TRP A 80 -0.77 -10.15 -7.23
C TRP A 80 0.33 -9.08 -7.17
N LEU A 81 1.19 -9.10 -6.15
CA LEU A 81 2.33 -8.18 -6.03
C LEU A 81 3.34 -8.27 -7.19
N LYS A 82 3.43 -9.41 -7.89
CA LYS A 82 4.29 -9.57 -9.07
C LYS A 82 3.74 -8.83 -10.29
N SER A 83 2.45 -8.51 -10.30
CA SER A 83 1.81 -7.78 -11.40
C SER A 83 0.58 -7.01 -10.90
N PRO A 84 0.78 -5.97 -10.08
CA PRO A 84 -0.31 -5.26 -9.38
C PRO A 84 -1.16 -4.38 -10.31
N TYR A 85 -1.00 -4.53 -11.63
CA TYR A 85 -1.58 -3.69 -12.68
C TYR A 85 -2.20 -4.52 -13.81
N GLN A 86 -2.33 -5.84 -13.69
CA GLN A 86 -2.86 -6.71 -14.77
C GLN A 86 -4.28 -6.32 -15.24
N GLY A 87 -5.07 -5.62 -14.41
CA GLY A 87 -6.38 -5.08 -14.79
C GLY A 87 -6.37 -3.66 -15.37
N SER A 88 -5.22 -2.98 -15.40
CA SER A 88 -5.07 -1.65 -15.98
C SER A 88 -4.36 -1.77 -17.33
N ASN A 89 -4.86 -1.09 -18.37
CA ASN A 89 -4.29 -1.06 -19.74
C ASN A 89 -2.91 -0.38 -19.80
N VAL A 90 -1.99 -0.79 -18.94
CA VAL A 90 -0.66 -0.20 -18.78
C VAL A 90 0.31 -1.19 -19.41
N THR A 91 0.77 -0.86 -20.61
CA THR A 91 1.80 -1.66 -21.28
C THR A 91 3.15 -1.34 -20.64
N PRO A 92 3.89 -2.34 -20.12
CA PRO A 92 5.25 -2.11 -19.63
C PRO A 92 6.12 -1.52 -20.74
N LEU A 93 6.82 -0.43 -20.44
CA LEU A 93 7.76 0.16 -21.39
C LEU A 93 8.94 -0.80 -21.57
N GLN A 94 8.97 -1.54 -22.67
CA GLN A 94 10.11 -2.39 -23.00
C GLN A 94 11.31 -1.50 -23.34
N GLN A 95 12.29 -1.43 -22.45
CA GLN A 95 13.59 -0.85 -22.78
C GLN A 95 14.27 -1.78 -23.79
N LYS A 96 14.29 -1.38 -25.07
CA LYS A 96 15.11 -2.01 -26.10
C LYS A 96 16.57 -1.81 -25.70
N GLY A 97 17.20 -2.87 -25.16
CA GLY A 97 18.64 -2.91 -24.95
C GLY A 97 19.32 -2.72 -26.31
N GLN A 98 19.99 -1.60 -26.48
CA GLN A 98 20.87 -1.34 -27.61
C GLN A 98 22.13 -2.17 -27.36
N ILE A 99 22.18 -3.38 -27.93
CA ILE A 99 23.44 -4.11 -28.05
C ILE A 99 24.25 -3.32 -29.07
N VAL A 100 25.29 -2.63 -28.60
CA VAL A 100 26.37 -2.13 -29.44
C VAL A 100 27.41 -3.24 -29.52
N GLU A 101 27.60 -3.77 -30.72
CA GLU A 101 28.72 -4.64 -31.10
C GLU A 101 30.05 -3.87 -31.09
#